data_AF-A0A1D2W5V2-F1
#
_entry.id   AF-A0A1D2W5V2-F1
#
_cell.length_a   1.000
_cell.length_b   1.000
_cell.length_c   1.000
_cell.angle_alpha   90.00
_cell.angle_beta   90.00
_cell.angle_gamma   90.00
#
_symmetry.space_group_name_H-M   'P 1'
#
loop_
_entity.id
_entity.type
_entity.pdbx_description
1 polymer ?
#
loop_
_entity_poly.entity_id
_entity_poly.type
_entity_poly.pdbx_seq_one_letter_code
_entity_poly.pdbx_strand_id
1 'polypeptide(L)'
;MNCDKNVFKLKEVADIENYIWNFRGSGLLFNYINPINEKLSELKDNAYIEKSSSNQDVINVFFKINPAPDLTLESIRSKKKEFLEYFEKVGDEIVNGN
;
A
#
# COMPACT_ATOMS: atom_id res chain seq x y z
N MET A 1 -11.04 16.44 -22.73
CA MET A 1 -11.56 15.60 -21.63
C MET A 1 -10.33 15.04 -20.92
N ASN A 2 -9.83 15.74 -19.90
CA ASN A 2 -8.78 15.17 -19.04
C ASN A 2 -9.50 14.32 -18.02
N CYS A 3 -9.46 13.01 -18.19
CA CYS A 3 -9.69 12.12 -17.06
C CYS A 3 -8.47 12.31 -16.16
N ASP A 4 -8.55 13.25 -15.23
CA ASP A 4 -7.67 13.24 -14.06
C ASP A 4 -7.85 11.86 -13.43
N LYS A 5 -6.86 10.99 -13.61
CA LYS A 5 -6.84 9.69 -12.97
C LYS A 5 -6.96 9.97 -11.47
N ASN A 6 -8.00 9.45 -10.83
CA ASN A 6 -8.15 9.46 -9.38
C ASN A 6 -7.19 8.44 -8.76
N VAL A 7 -5.88 8.63 -9.00
CA VAL A 7 -4.85 7.70 -8.58
C VAL A 7 -4.74 7.74 -7.07
N PHE A 8 -4.99 6.61 -6.42
CA PHE A 8 -4.59 6.45 -5.03
C PHE A 8 -3.07 6.51 -4.96
N LYS A 9 -2.51 7.66 -4.56
CA LYS A 9 -1.07 7.80 -4.34
C LYS A 9 -0.76 7.70 -2.86
N LEU A 10 0.27 6.93 -2.55
CA LEU A 10 0.85 6.86 -1.23
C LEU A 10 2.12 7.70 -1.20
N LYS A 11 2.16 8.68 -0.29
CA LYS A 11 3.39 9.42 0.00
C LYS A 11 4.03 8.85 1.24
N GLU A 12 5.24 8.30 1.11
CA GLU A 12 6.00 7.82 2.25
C GLU A 12 6.27 8.96 3.24
N VAL A 13 6.03 8.69 4.52
CA VAL A 13 6.20 9.65 5.61
C VAL A 13 7.31 9.21 6.55
N ALA A 14 7.45 7.90 6.80
CA ALA A 14 8.50 7.36 7.65
C ALA A 14 8.74 5.86 7.38
N ASP A 15 9.97 5.43 7.66
CA ASP A 15 10.33 4.03 7.86
C ASP A 15 10.34 3.76 9.36
N ILE A 16 9.53 2.82 9.83
CA ILE A 16 9.41 2.52 11.27
C ILE A 16 10.31 1.33 11.62
N GLU A 17 10.24 0.26 10.83
CA GLU A 17 10.98 -1.00 11.00
C GLU A 17 11.11 -1.73 9.65
N ASN A 18 11.98 -2.77 9.58
CA ASN A 18 12.37 -3.48 8.34
C ASN A 18 11.21 -4.01 7.45
N TYR A 19 9.95 -3.95 7.90
CA TYR A 19 8.76 -4.43 7.18
C TYR A 19 7.51 -3.56 7.37
N ILE A 20 7.62 -2.39 8.00
CA ILE A 20 6.49 -1.50 8.29
C ILE A 20 6.83 -0.10 7.81
N TRP A 21 6.03 0.40 6.87
CA TRP A 21 6.20 1.74 6.32
C TRP A 21 4.95 2.58 6.53
N ASN A 22 5.17 3.84 6.93
CA ASN A 22 4.10 4.83 7.05
C ASN A 22 3.92 5.56 5.74
N PHE A 23 2.68 5.61 5.29
CA PHE A 23 2.27 6.38 4.13
C PHE A 23 1.13 7.32 4.46
N ARG A 24 1.10 8.45 3.78
CA ARG A 24 -0.08 9.32 3.71
C ARG A 24 -0.81 9.02 2.42
N GLY A 25 -2.04 8.55 2.54
CA GLY A 25 -2.96 8.37 1.41
C GLY A 25 -3.81 9.60 1.16
N SER A 26 -4.53 9.62 0.04
CA SER A 26 -5.61 10.60 -0.19
C SER A 26 -6.80 10.31 0.74
N GLY A 27 -7.64 11.32 1.02
CA GLY A 27 -8.83 11.15 1.86
C GLY A 27 -9.79 10.05 1.36
N LEU A 28 -9.81 9.81 0.05
CA LEU A 28 -10.56 8.72 -0.56
C LEU A 28 -10.08 7.35 -0.07
N LEU A 29 -8.78 7.17 0.18
CA LEU A 29 -8.19 5.89 0.58
C LEU A 29 -8.88 5.29 1.80
N PHE A 30 -9.18 6.13 2.79
CA PHE A 30 -9.80 5.70 4.05
C PHE A 30 -11.17 5.06 3.88
N ASN A 31 -11.88 5.36 2.78
CA ASN A 31 -13.18 4.76 2.45
C ASN A 31 -13.03 3.39 1.77
N TYR A 32 -11.85 3.07 1.22
CA TYR A 32 -11.61 1.87 0.42
C TYR A 32 -10.55 0.94 1.01
N ILE A 33 -10.07 1.18 2.24
CA ILE A 33 -9.05 0.33 2.89
C ILE A 33 -9.44 -1.15 2.88
N ASN A 34 -10.69 -1.47 3.23
CA ASN A 34 -11.16 -2.86 3.28
C ASN A 34 -11.20 -3.50 1.87
N PRO A 35 -11.89 -2.93 0.87
CA PRO A 35 -11.87 -3.44 -0.51
C PRO A 35 -10.46 -3.58 -1.10
N ILE A 36 -9.58 -2.63 -0.81
CA ILE A 36 -8.19 -2.66 -1.27
C ILE A 36 -7.46 -3.84 -0.61
N ASN A 37 -7.57 -4.00 0.71
CA ASN A 37 -6.96 -5.15 1.41
C ASN A 37 -7.50 -6.50 0.92
N GLU A 38 -8.79 -6.61 0.62
CA GLU A 38 -9.38 -7.82 0.04
C GLU A 38 -8.73 -8.16 -1.31
N LYS A 39 -8.70 -7.22 -2.27
CA LYS A 39 -8.03 -7.44 -3.57
C LYS A 39 -6.52 -7.66 -3.45
N LEU A 40 -5.85 -7.00 -2.51
CA LEU A 40 -4.43 -7.21 -2.25
C LEU A 40 -4.16 -8.62 -1.70
N SER A 41 -5.05 -9.13 -0.82
CA SER A 41 -4.92 -10.45 -0.20
C SER A 41 -5.10 -11.61 -1.18
N GLU A 42 -5.95 -11.44 -2.19
CA GLU A 42 -6.20 -12.46 -3.23
C GLU A 42 -5.00 -12.69 -4.16
N LEU A 43 -4.16 -11.67 -4.34
CA LEU A 43 -3.14 -11.66 -5.40
C LEU A 43 -1.71 -11.91 -4.94
N LYS A 44 -1.42 -11.90 -3.63
CA LYS A 44 -0.29 -12.57 -2.95
C LYS A 44 -0.09 -12.02 -1.53
N ASP A 45 0.05 -12.94 -0.58
CA ASP A 45 0.34 -12.89 0.87
C ASP A 45 1.10 -11.73 1.55
N ASN A 46 1.66 -10.73 0.87
CA ASN A 46 2.81 -10.03 1.45
C ASN A 46 2.57 -8.58 1.87
N ALA A 47 1.36 -8.01 1.80
CA ALA A 47 1.11 -6.68 2.35
C ALA A 47 -0.34 -6.43 2.79
N TYR A 48 -0.53 -5.73 3.92
CA TYR A 48 -1.84 -5.21 4.35
C TYR A 48 -1.72 -3.77 4.83
N ILE A 49 -2.81 -3.01 4.67
CA ILE A 49 -2.91 -1.60 5.01
C ILE A 49 -3.80 -1.43 6.22
N GLU A 50 -3.36 -0.64 7.20
CA GLU A 50 -4.12 -0.30 8.39
C GLU A 50 -4.10 1.23 8.61
N LYS A 51 -5.10 1.78 9.31
CA LYS A 51 -5.05 3.18 9.77
C LYS A 51 -4.02 3.32 10.89
N SER A 52 -3.18 4.34 10.82
CA SER A 52 -2.27 4.63 11.92
C SER A 52 -3.07 5.03 13.17
N SER A 53 -2.81 4.37 14.29
CA SER A 53 -3.41 4.71 15.59
C SER A 53 -2.98 6.10 16.10
N SER A 54 -1.85 6.61 15.59
CA SER A 54 -1.24 7.87 16.03
C SER A 54 -1.62 9.07 15.15
N ASN A 55 -2.08 8.84 13.91
CA ASN A 55 -2.45 9.93 13.00
C ASN A 55 -3.55 9.46 12.03
N GLN A 56 -4.70 10.14 12.06
CA GLN A 56 -5.89 9.78 11.28
C GLN A 56 -5.69 9.92 9.76
N ASP A 57 -4.72 10.72 9.31
CA ASP A 57 -4.37 10.91 7.90
C ASP A 57 -3.20 10.03 7.44
N VAL A 58 -2.71 9.12 8.30
CA VAL A 58 -1.61 8.21 7.99
C VAL A 58 -2.14 6.78 8.00
N ILE A 59 -1.64 5.99 7.07
CA ILE A 59 -1.80 4.55 7.05
C ILE A 59 -0.47 3.87 7.27
N ASN A 60 -0.52 2.74 7.94
CA ASN A 60 0.60 1.82 8.08
C ASN A 60 0.45 0.76 7.00
N VAL A 61 1.50 0.52 6.23
CA VAL A 61 1.56 -0.61 5.30
C VAL A 61 2.53 -1.63 5.88
N PHE A 62 2.00 -2.81 6.15
CA PHE A 62 2.72 -3.92 6.74
C PHE A 62 3.03 -4.93 5.68
N PHE A 63 4.31 -5.25 5.51
CA PHE A 63 4.72 -6.29 4.60
C PHE A 63 4.95 -7.59 5.36
N LYS A 64 4.13 -8.61 5.10
CA LYS A 64 4.37 -9.96 5.61
C LYS A 64 5.43 -10.64 4.75
N ILE A 65 6.67 -10.18 4.83
CA ILE A 65 7.77 -10.83 4.12
C ILE A 65 8.17 -12.06 4.92
N ASN A 66 7.90 -13.24 4.38
CA ASN A 66 8.42 -14.49 4.96
C ASN A 66 9.97 -14.37 4.97
N PRO A 67 10.65 -14.51 6.13
CA PRO A 67 12.08 -14.26 6.22
C PRO A 67 12.84 -15.32 5.40
N ALA A 68 13.03 -15.02 4.11
CA ALA A 68 14.02 -15.72 3.31
C ALA A 68 15.40 -15.31 3.83
N PRO A 69 16.30 -16.26 4.07
CA PRO A 69 17.62 -16.00 4.64
C PRO A 69 18.48 -15.00 3.82
N ASP A 70 18.11 -14.73 2.56
CA ASP A 70 18.84 -13.86 1.63
C ASP A 70 18.14 -12.52 1.32
N LEU A 71 17.20 -12.07 2.15
CA LEU A 71 16.55 -10.77 1.95
C LEU A 71 17.49 -9.60 2.24
N THR A 72 18.13 -9.10 1.19
CA THR A 72 18.92 -7.87 1.24
C THR A 72 18.01 -6.64 1.33
N LEU A 73 18.55 -5.51 1.82
CA LEU A 73 17.85 -4.22 1.82
C LEU A 73 17.39 -3.79 0.41
N GLU A 74 18.15 -4.15 -0.63
CA GLU A 74 17.79 -3.87 -2.02
C GLU A 74 16.55 -4.68 -2.45
N SER A 75 16.49 -5.96 -2.08
CA SER A 75 15.34 -6.82 -2.33
C SER A 75 14.07 -6.30 -1.63
N ILE A 76 14.20 -5.82 -0.39
CA ILE A 76 13.10 -5.21 0.38
C ILE A 76 12.59 -3.94 -0.32
N ARG A 77 13.50 -3.07 -0.78
CA ARG A 77 13.13 -1.85 -1.54
C ARG A 77 12.43 -2.17 -2.87
N SER A 78 12.90 -3.20 -3.57
CA SER A 78 12.26 -3.66 -4.80
C SER A 78 10.81 -4.11 -4.53
N LYS A 79 10.60 -4.93 -3.48
CA LYS A 79 9.27 -5.38 -3.06
C LYS A 79 8.33 -4.24 -2.69
N LYS A 80 8.85 -3.22 -2.00
CA LYS A 80 8.10 -1.99 -1.69
C LYS A 80 7.65 -1.26 -2.96
N LYS A 81 8.53 -1.14 -3.96
CA LYS A 81 8.20 -0.52 -5.24
C LYS A 81 7.13 -1.31 -5.99
N GLU A 82 7.30 -2.63 -6.12
CA GLU A 82 6.33 -3.52 -6.76
C GLU A 82 4.94 -3.39 -6.11
N PHE A 83 4.90 -3.31 -4.78
CA PHE A 83 3.66 -3.09 -4.04
C PHE A 83 3.02 -1.72 -4.34
N LEU A 84 3.80 -0.63 -4.37
CA LEU A 84 3.24 0.70 -4.63
C LEU A 84 2.62 0.78 -6.02
N GLU A 85 3.31 0.26 -7.04
CA GLU A 85 2.79 0.21 -8.42
C GLU A 85 1.52 -0.63 -8.51
N TYR A 86 1.49 -1.74 -7.79
CA TYR A 86 0.32 -2.61 -7.75
C TYR A 86 -0.87 -2.00 -6.97
N PHE A 87 -0.60 -1.37 -5.82
CA PHE A 87 -1.60 -0.66 -5.02
C PHE A 87 -2.28 0.45 -5.84
N GLU A 88 -1.50 1.25 -6.58
CA GLU A 88 -2.05 2.30 -7.45
C GLU A 88 -3.02 1.70 -8.48
N LYS A 89 -2.66 0.56 -9.08
CA LYS A 89 -3.52 -0.15 -10.03
C LYS A 89 -4.80 -0.68 -9.39
N VAL A 90 -4.70 -1.34 -8.22
CA VAL A 90 -5.86 -1.89 -7.50
C VAL A 90 -6.82 -0.79 -7.09
N GLY A 91 -6.29 0.32 -6.58
CA GLY A 91 -7.07 1.49 -6.24
C GLY A 91 -7.80 2.05 -7.46
N ASP A 92 -7.10 2.23 -8.59
CA ASP A 92 -7.72 2.68 -9.84
C ASP A 92 -8.85 1.74 -10.29
N GLU A 93 -8.67 0.42 -10.22
CA GLU A 93 -9.72 -0.54 -10.56
C GLU A 93 -10.97 -0.37 -9.67
N ILE A 94 -10.78 -0.25 -8.35
CA ILE A 94 -11.88 -0.11 -7.38
C ILE A 94 -12.66 1.20 -7.61
N VAL A 95 -11.98 2.33 -7.81
CA VAL A 95 -12.66 3.63 -8.02
C VAL A 95 -13.36 3.68 -9.38
N ASN A 96 -12.80 3.04 -10.40
CA ASN A 96 -13.42 2.99 -11.73
C ASN A 96 -14.52 1.91 -11.85
N GLY A 97 -14.77 1.12 -10.80
CA GLY A 97 -15.84 0.11 -10.77
C GLY A 97 -15.51 -1.20 -11.51
N ASN A 98 -14.23 -1.51 -11.67
CA ASN A 98 -13.71 -2.74 -12.30
C ASN A 98 -13.36 -3.85 -11.29
#